data_AF-A0A1Y5Q914-F1
#
_entry.id   AF-A0A1Y5Q914-F1
#
_cell.length_a   1.000
_cell.length_b   1.000
_cell.length_c   1.000
_cell.angle_alpha   90.00
_cell.angle_beta   90.00
_cell.angle_gamma   90.00
#
_symmetry.space_group_name_H-M   'P 1'
#
loop_
_entity.id
_entity.type
_entity.pdbx_description
1 polymer ?
#
loop_
_entity_poly.entity_id
_entity_poly.type
_entity_poly.pdbx_seq_one_letter_code
_entity_poly.pdbx_strand_id
1 'polypeptide(L)'
;MSQLEYKMVTLRLLFEPWNTAPHGTAIWEPEASDPNAQFKREIIAKATAVIATGDSALAGSSFTVPQFGEADFSAIQDALATDPEQRDFIELAAACESVVRSLARVAA
;
A
#
# COMPACT_ATOMS: atom_id res chain seq x y z
N MET A 1 -14.15 3.15 -17.43
CA MET A 1 -13.19 2.90 -16.34
C MET A 1 -12.74 4.25 -15.81
N SER A 2 -12.99 4.54 -14.54
CA SER A 2 -12.60 5.80 -13.89
C SER A 2 -11.10 5.83 -13.59
N GLN A 3 -10.55 7.03 -13.35
CA GLN A 3 -9.15 7.18 -12.95
C GLN A 3 -8.83 6.41 -11.65
N LEU A 4 -9.79 6.34 -10.72
CA LEU A 4 -9.65 5.59 -9.48
C LEU A 4 -9.60 4.08 -9.72
N GLU A 5 -10.47 3.55 -10.59
CA GLU A 5 -10.49 2.12 -10.94
C GLU A 5 -9.15 1.66 -11.51
N TYR A 6 -8.57 2.41 -12.45
CA TYR A 6 -7.27 2.06 -13.04
C TYR A 6 -6.16 2.03 -11.98
N LYS A 7 -6.10 3.05 -11.11
CA LYS A 7 -5.10 3.13 -10.04
C LYS A 7 -5.26 2.02 -9.00
N MET A 8 -6.50 1.65 -8.69
CA MET A 8 -6.82 0.54 -7.79
C MET A 8 -6.37 -0.81 -8.37
N VAL A 9 -6.50 -1.03 -9.68
CA VAL A 9 -5.96 -2.22 -10.35
C VAL A 9 -4.44 -2.25 -10.22
N THR A 10 -3.73 -1.15 -10.51
CA THR A 10 -2.27 -1.07 -10.34
C THR A 10 -1.84 -1.34 -8.90
N LEU A 11 -2.50 -0.72 -7.92
CA LEU A 11 -2.19 -0.92 -6.51
C LEU A 11 -2.37 -2.39 -6.10
N ARG A 12 -3.44 -3.05 -6.54
CA ARG A 12 -3.69 -4.47 -6.24
C ARG A 12 -2.65 -5.40 -6.84
N LEU A 13 -2.22 -5.14 -8.08
CA LEU A 13 -1.16 -5.93 -8.73
C LEU A 13 0.17 -5.82 -7.98
N LEU A 14 0.54 -4.60 -7.55
CA LEU A 14 1.74 -4.39 -6.73
C LEU A 14 1.58 -4.95 -5.31
N PHE A 15 0.35 -5.06 -4.82
CA PHE A 15 0.06 -5.60 -3.48
C PHE A 15 0.00 -7.13 -3.44
N GLU A 16 -0.25 -7.79 -4.58
CA GLU A 16 -0.43 -9.24 -4.69
C GLU A 16 0.70 -10.10 -4.07
N PRO A 17 2.00 -9.76 -4.24
CA PRO A 17 3.09 -10.52 -3.63
C PRO A 17 3.05 -10.51 -2.09
N TRP A 18 2.50 -9.46 -1.51
CA TRP A 18 2.34 -9.29 -0.07
C TRP A 18 0.99 -9.80 0.44
N ASN A 19 0.13 -10.25 -0.50
CA ASN A 19 -1.24 -10.69 -0.25
C ASN A 19 -1.46 -12.20 -0.47
N THR A 20 -0.41 -13.03 -0.56
CA THR A 20 -0.54 -14.43 -0.99
C THR A 20 0.01 -15.45 0.02
N ALA A 21 -0.91 -16.13 0.73
CA ALA A 21 -0.59 -17.37 1.44
C ALA A 21 -0.90 -18.60 0.55
N PRO A 22 -0.08 -19.66 0.53
CA PRO A 22 -0.48 -20.92 -0.09
C PRO A 22 -1.57 -21.66 0.72
N HIS A 23 -1.63 -21.47 2.05
CA HIS A 23 -2.46 -22.29 2.95
C HIS A 23 -2.98 -21.56 4.21
N GLY A 24 -3.65 -20.42 4.05
CA GLY A 24 -4.63 -19.91 5.03
C GLY A 24 -4.10 -19.30 6.35
N THR A 25 -2.79 -19.10 6.53
CA THR A 25 -2.28 -18.35 7.69
C THR A 25 -0.93 -17.69 7.35
N ALA A 26 -0.81 -16.38 7.66
CA ALA A 26 0.22 -15.41 7.29
C ALA A 26 0.32 -15.10 5.77
N ILE A 27 -0.09 -13.89 5.40
CA ILE A 27 -0.27 -13.44 4.01
C ILE A 27 1.05 -12.97 3.37
N TRP A 28 1.93 -12.33 4.14
CA TRP A 28 3.36 -12.17 3.91
C TRP A 28 3.94 -11.70 5.25
N GLU A 29 5.09 -12.25 5.64
CA GLU A 29 5.78 -11.86 6.87
C GLU A 29 7.26 -11.65 6.54
N PRO A 30 7.87 -10.54 6.97
CA PRO A 30 9.31 -10.37 6.85
C PRO A 30 10.04 -11.48 7.61
N GLU A 31 11.26 -11.78 7.21
CA GLU A 31 12.10 -12.75 7.93
C GLU A 31 12.24 -12.36 9.41
N ALA A 32 12.25 -13.34 10.32
CA ALA A 32 12.34 -13.06 11.75
C ALA A 32 13.63 -12.32 12.15
N SER A 33 14.68 -12.43 11.33
CA SER A 33 15.95 -11.73 11.49
C SER A 33 16.00 -10.36 10.80
N ASP A 34 14.95 -9.96 10.08
CA ASP A 34 14.91 -8.69 9.38
C ASP A 34 14.80 -7.53 10.39
N PRO A 35 15.82 -6.64 10.47
CA PRO A 35 15.79 -5.50 11.38
C PRO A 35 14.67 -4.50 11.04
N ASN A 36 14.15 -4.53 9.81
CA ASN A 36 13.09 -3.67 9.32
C ASN A 36 11.71 -4.35 9.33
N ALA A 37 11.60 -5.55 9.91
CA ALA A 37 10.36 -6.34 9.86
C ALA A 37 9.12 -5.56 10.33
N GLN A 38 9.22 -4.85 11.46
CA GLN A 38 8.11 -4.05 11.97
C GLN A 38 7.73 -2.92 10.99
N PHE A 39 8.72 -2.19 10.48
CA PHE A 39 8.50 -1.11 9.53
C PHE A 39 7.81 -1.59 8.26
N LYS A 40 8.29 -2.70 7.68
CA LYS A 40 7.68 -3.28 6.48
C LYS A 40 6.22 -3.71 6.73
N ARG A 41 5.92 -4.33 7.87
CA ARG A 41 4.53 -4.66 8.26
C ARG A 41 3.65 -3.42 8.33
N GLU A 42 4.15 -2.32 8.88
CA GLU A 42 3.41 -1.07 8.96
C GLU A 42 3.08 -0.51 7.56
N ILE A 43 4.00 -0.57 6.60
CA ILE A 43 3.73 -0.15 5.21
C ILE A 43 2.68 -1.05 4.55
N ILE A 44 2.77 -2.38 4.70
CA ILE A 44 1.77 -3.32 4.18
C ILE A 44 0.38 -3.07 4.80
N ALA A 45 0.32 -2.79 6.11
CA ALA A 45 -0.93 -2.45 6.80
C ALA A 45 -1.54 -1.14 6.26
N LYS A 46 -0.71 -0.12 6.02
CA LYS A 46 -1.16 1.14 5.39
C LYS A 46 -1.68 0.91 3.97
N ALA A 47 -0.96 0.15 3.15
CA ALA A 47 -1.40 -0.19 1.79
C ALA A 47 -2.75 -0.94 1.79
N THR A 48 -2.93 -1.88 2.73
CA THR A 48 -4.20 -2.58 2.95
C THR A 48 -5.36 -1.60 3.24
N ALA A 49 -5.12 -0.61 4.11
CA ALA A 49 -6.13 0.41 4.42
C ALA A 49 -6.48 1.31 3.22
N VAL A 50 -5.48 1.65 2.39
CA VAL A 50 -5.70 2.39 1.13
C VAL A 50 -6.57 1.59 0.17
N ILE A 51 -6.30 0.28 0.02
CA ILE A 51 -7.12 -0.61 -0.83
C ILE A 51 -8.55 -0.68 -0.31
N ALA A 52 -8.76 -0.91 0.98
CA ALA A 52 -10.11 -0.99 1.57
C ALA A 52 -10.90 0.32 1.39
N THR A 53 -10.23 1.46 1.52
CA THR A 53 -10.84 2.78 1.27
C THR A 53 -11.19 2.95 -0.21
N GLY A 54 -10.28 2.55 -1.11
CA GLY A 54 -10.51 2.53 -2.54
C GLY A 54 -11.73 1.70 -2.94
N ASP A 55 -11.89 0.53 -2.32
CA ASP A 55 -13.03 -0.35 -2.56
C ASP A 55 -14.34 0.24 -2.07
N SER A 56 -14.32 0.88 -0.92
CA SER A 56 -15.47 1.62 -0.39
C SER A 56 -15.88 2.75 -1.35
N ALA A 57 -14.91 3.51 -1.87
CA ALA A 57 -15.16 4.59 -2.83
C ALA A 57 -15.71 4.07 -4.17
N LEU A 58 -15.17 2.98 -4.70
CA LEU A 58 -15.65 2.35 -5.94
C LEU A 58 -17.06 1.76 -5.79
N ALA A 59 -17.40 1.28 -4.59
CA ALA A 59 -18.75 0.83 -4.25
C ALA A 59 -19.74 1.99 -3.99
N GLY A 60 -19.30 3.25 -4.07
CA GLY A 60 -20.14 4.42 -3.78
C GLY A 60 -20.49 4.58 -2.29
N SER A 61 -19.76 3.90 -1.40
CA SER A 61 -19.94 4.00 0.05
C SER A 61 -19.20 5.21 0.62
N SER A 62 -19.59 5.65 1.81
CA SER A 62 -18.87 6.68 2.54
C SER A 62 -17.47 6.19 2.94
N PHE A 63 -16.47 7.07 2.84
CA PHE A 63 -15.08 6.75 3.19
C PHE A 63 -14.35 7.97 3.77
N THR A 64 -13.22 7.72 4.43
CA THR A 64 -12.28 8.75 4.88
C THR A 64 -10.98 8.57 4.12
N VAL A 65 -10.43 9.65 3.57
CA VAL A 65 -9.18 9.60 2.81
C VAL A 65 -8.03 9.26 3.77
N PRO A 66 -7.32 8.14 3.58
CA PRO A 66 -6.18 7.79 4.42
C PRO A 66 -5.00 8.73 4.17
N GLN A 67 -4.18 8.95 5.20
CA GLN A 67 -2.93 9.70 5.07
C GLN A 67 -1.82 8.74 4.62
N PHE A 68 -1.31 8.97 3.41
CA PHE A 68 -0.17 8.27 2.84
C PHE A 68 0.56 9.25 1.91
N GLY A 69 1.87 9.45 2.08
CA GLY A 69 2.57 10.48 1.31
C GLY A 69 4.06 10.62 1.58
N GLU A 70 4.62 11.81 1.30
CA GLU A 70 6.07 12.09 1.27
C GLU A 70 6.87 11.58 2.48
N ALA A 71 6.32 11.72 3.69
CA ALA A 71 6.97 11.22 4.91
C ALA A 71 7.15 9.70 4.91
N ASP A 72 6.21 8.94 4.34
CA ASP A 72 6.32 7.49 4.17
C ASP A 72 7.43 7.14 3.17
N PHE A 73 7.58 7.91 2.08
CA PHE A 73 8.66 7.69 1.11
C PHE A 73 10.04 7.95 1.69
N SER A 74 10.23 9.06 2.41
CA SER A 74 11.51 9.34 3.09
C SER A 74 11.84 8.25 4.11
N ALA A 75 10.85 7.81 4.90
CA ALA A 75 11.05 6.73 5.85
C ALA A 75 11.42 5.40 5.16
N ILE A 76 10.81 5.07 4.01
CA ILE A 76 11.17 3.89 3.23
C ILE A 76 12.60 3.99 2.70
N GLN A 77 12.99 5.14 2.15
CA GLN A 77 14.34 5.33 1.62
C GLN A 77 15.40 5.18 2.71
N ASP A 78 15.15 5.74 3.89
CA ASP A 78 16.09 5.71 5.01
C ASP A 78 16.15 4.32 5.67
N ALA A 79 14.99 3.71 5.98
CA ALA A 79 14.93 2.44 6.69
C ALA A 79 15.37 1.25 5.81
N LEU A 80 15.04 1.29 4.51
CA LEU A 80 15.31 0.20 3.58
C LEU A 80 16.49 0.48 2.65
N ALA A 81 17.39 1.43 2.96
CA ALA A 81 18.49 1.87 2.09
C ALA A 81 19.38 0.73 1.55
N THR A 82 19.54 -0.35 2.31
CA THR A 82 20.34 -1.53 1.95
C THR A 82 19.49 -2.79 1.79
N ASP A 83 18.17 -2.64 1.79
CA ASP A 83 17.24 -3.75 1.73
C ASP A 83 16.96 -4.12 0.25
N PRO A 84 17.03 -5.42 -0.11
CA PRO A 84 16.73 -5.84 -1.47
C PRO A 84 15.28 -5.53 -1.89
N GLU A 85 14.34 -5.43 -0.95
CA GLU A 85 12.92 -5.15 -1.21
C GLU A 85 12.62 -3.65 -1.28
N GLN A 86 13.61 -2.76 -1.07
CA GLN A 86 13.42 -1.31 -1.03
C GLN A 86 12.61 -0.80 -2.23
N ARG A 87 12.98 -1.26 -3.42
CA ARG A 87 12.34 -0.84 -4.66
C ARG A 87 10.86 -1.21 -4.68
N ASP A 88 10.53 -2.42 -4.26
CA ASP A 88 9.15 -2.91 -4.29
C ASP A 88 8.28 -2.13 -3.28
N PHE A 89 8.83 -1.80 -2.10
CA PHE A 89 8.17 -0.94 -1.13
C PHE A 89 7.97 0.50 -1.65
N ILE A 90 8.93 1.06 -2.39
CA ILE A 90 8.80 2.38 -3.02
C ILE A 90 7.71 2.35 -4.11
N GLU A 91 7.69 1.33 -4.96
CA GLU A 91 6.68 1.19 -6.02
C GLU A 91 5.27 1.02 -5.43
N LEU A 92 5.13 0.22 -4.36
CA LEU A 92 3.88 0.08 -3.62
C LEU A 92 3.43 1.41 -3.00
N ALA A 93 4.34 2.14 -2.36
CA ALA A 93 4.07 3.44 -1.77
C ALA A 93 3.62 4.48 -2.82
N ALA A 94 4.25 4.50 -3.99
CA ALA A 94 3.87 5.35 -5.11
C ALA A 94 2.45 5.07 -5.60
N ALA A 95 2.08 3.79 -5.69
CA ALA A 95 0.73 3.39 -6.05
C ALA A 95 -0.30 3.80 -4.98
N CYS A 96 0.04 3.62 -3.69
CA CYS A 96 -0.80 4.07 -2.58
C CYS A 96 -1.06 5.57 -2.65
N GLU A 97 -0.01 6.40 -2.77
CA GLU A 97 -0.15 7.85 -2.87
C GLU A 97 -1.01 8.25 -4.09
N SER A 98 -0.82 7.61 -5.23
CA SER A 98 -1.61 7.87 -6.44
C SER A 98 -3.10 7.62 -6.21
N VAL A 99 -3.46 6.55 -5.48
CA VAL A 99 -4.84 6.24 -5.07
C VAL A 99 -5.35 7.27 -4.08
N VAL A 100 -4.60 7.61 -3.03
CA VAL A 100 -4.98 8.63 -2.03
C VAL A 100 -5.29 9.97 -2.70
N ARG A 101 -4.42 10.43 -3.61
CA ARG A 101 -4.67 11.65 -4.40
C ARG A 101 -5.93 11.56 -5.26
N SER A 102 -6.28 10.36 -5.73
CA SER A 102 -7.51 10.12 -6.49
C SER A 102 -8.74 10.14 -5.58
N LEU A 103 -8.66 9.54 -4.39
CA LEU A 103 -9.74 9.53 -3.40
C LEU A 103 -10.07 10.93 -2.90
N ALA A 104 -9.04 11.75 -2.65
CA ALA A 104 -9.22 13.15 -2.28
C ALA A 104 -10.02 13.96 -3.32
N ARG A 105 -9.88 13.63 -4.61
CA ARG A 105 -10.65 14.28 -5.69
C ARG A 105 -12.09 13.78 -5.78
N VAL A 106 -12.34 12.53 -5.40
CA VAL A 106 -13.69 11.95 -5.39
C VAL A 106 -14.49 12.42 -4.16
N ALA A 107 -13.80 12.71 -3.05
CA ALA A 107 -14.41 13.20 -1.83
C ALA A 107 -14.70 14.72 -1.81
N ALA A 108 -14.15 15.47 -2.77
CA ALA A 108 -14.33 16.93 -2.92
C ALA A 108 -15.51 17.26 -3.84
#